data_AF-A0A2S6WQ23-F1
#
_entry.id   AF-A0A2S6WQ23-F1
#
_cell.length_a   1.000
_cell.length_b   1.000
_cell.length_c   1.000
_cell.angle_alpha   90.00
_cell.angle_beta   90.00
_cell.angle_gamma   90.00
#
_symmetry.space_group_name_H-M   'P 1'
#
loop_
_entity.id
_entity.type
_entity.pdbx_description
1 polymer ?
#
loop_
_entity_poly.entity_id
_entity_poly.type
_entity_poly.pdbx_seq_one_letter_code
_entity_poly.pdbx_strand_id
1 'polypeptide(L)'
;MTDWSWEYNPSAEYVTNGLPPGVVAEVERLAAELAALGHDSVRVGRPFGREAGLREFDLLGGRGFISFLAVPRHASVYVCNVIWYG
;
A
#
# COMPACT_ATOMS: atom_id res chain seq x y z
N MET A 1 -1.40 16.70 10.29
CA MET A 1 -0.58 15.58 9.81
C MET A 1 -0.83 14.42 10.73
N THR A 2 -1.10 13.23 10.20
CA THR A 2 -1.35 12.02 11.00
C THR A 2 -0.02 11.51 11.57
N ASP A 3 -0.06 10.87 12.74
CA ASP A 3 1.11 10.17 13.30
C ASP A 3 1.32 8.79 12.64
N TRP A 4 0.70 8.56 11.49
CA TRP A 4 0.72 7.26 10.83
C TRP A 4 1.97 7.12 9.96
N SER A 5 2.58 5.93 9.98
CA SER A 5 3.71 5.57 9.14
C SER A 5 3.30 4.58 8.04
N TRP A 6 4.25 4.23 7.18
CA TRP A 6 4.12 3.06 6.32
C TRP A 6 5.45 2.31 6.21
N GLU A 7 5.37 1.01 5.97
CA GLU A 7 6.51 0.12 5.82
C GLU A 7 6.21 -0.98 4.78
N TYR A 8 7.26 -1.57 4.21
CA TYR A 8 7.14 -2.83 3.47
C TYR A 8 7.10 -4.00 4.45
N ASN A 9 6.25 -4.99 4.19
CA ASN A 9 6.14 -6.20 4.99
C ASN A 9 6.22 -7.45 4.08
N PRO A 10 7.22 -8.34 4.23
CA PRO A 10 8.20 -8.39 5.31
C PRO A 10 9.39 -7.42 5.16
N SER A 11 9.74 -6.99 3.95
CA SER A 11 10.83 -6.03 3.71
C SER A 11 10.74 -5.43 2.31
N ALA A 12 11.43 -4.30 2.09
CA ALA A 12 11.54 -3.68 0.76
C ALA A 12 12.16 -4.66 -0.24
N GLU A 13 13.26 -5.32 0.13
CA GLU A 13 13.93 -6.31 -0.71
C GLU A 13 12.98 -7.43 -1.16
N TYR A 14 12.13 -7.95 -0.27
CA TYR A 14 11.19 -9.00 -0.65
C TYR A 14 10.08 -8.49 -1.57
N VAL A 15 9.54 -7.30 -1.29
CA VAL A 15 8.34 -6.78 -1.96
C VAL A 15 8.66 -6.12 -3.30
N THR A 16 9.82 -5.48 -3.45
CA THR A 16 10.14 -4.66 -4.62
C THR A 16 11.17 -5.28 -5.57
N ASN A 17 11.77 -6.41 -5.23
CA ASN A 17 12.79 -7.03 -6.07
C ASN A 17 12.25 -7.37 -7.47
N GLY A 18 12.99 -6.97 -8.50
CA GLY A 18 12.63 -7.14 -9.90
C GLY A 18 11.67 -6.08 -10.47
N LEU A 19 11.14 -5.16 -9.65
CA LEU A 19 10.28 -4.08 -10.14
C LEU A 19 11.09 -2.94 -10.78
N PRO A 20 10.56 -2.28 -11.82
CA PRO A 20 11.16 -1.06 -12.35
C PRO A 20 11.21 0.06 -11.30
N PRO A 21 12.26 0.90 -11.24
CA PRO A 21 12.38 1.96 -10.24
C PRO A 21 11.21 2.94 -10.22
N GLY A 22 10.63 3.25 -11.39
CA GLY A 22 9.45 4.11 -11.48
C GLY A 22 8.19 3.49 -10.89
N VAL A 23 8.07 2.16 -10.91
CA VAL A 23 6.97 1.44 -10.26
C VAL A 23 7.16 1.47 -8.75
N VAL A 24 8.38 1.24 -8.27
CA VAL A 24 8.71 1.35 -6.84
C VAL A 24 8.40 2.75 -6.32
N ALA A 25 8.84 3.81 -7.01
CA ALA A 25 8.54 5.18 -6.62
C ALA A 25 7.04 5.47 -6.51
N GLU A 26 6.22 4.91 -7.41
CA GLU A 26 4.77 5.06 -7.34
C GLU A 26 4.15 4.31 -6.16
N VAL A 27 4.65 3.10 -5.85
CA VAL A 27 4.24 2.34 -4.66
C VAL A 27 4.51 3.14 -3.39
N GLU A 28 5.71 3.73 -3.27
CA GLU A 28 6.11 4.53 -2.11
C GLU A 28 5.28 5.80 -1.98
N ARG A 29 4.98 6.47 -3.10
CA ARG A 29 4.08 7.64 -3.13
C ARG A 29 2.69 7.28 -2.61
N LEU A 30 2.11 6.18 -3.10
CA LEU A 30 0.79 5.73 -2.67
C LEU A 30 0.77 5.28 -1.20
N ALA A 31 1.81 4.58 -0.75
CA ALA A 31 1.93 4.18 0.66
C ALA A 31 2.02 5.40 1.59
N ALA A 32 2.76 6.44 1.19
CA ALA A 32 2.82 7.71 1.91
C ALA A 32 1.47 8.42 1.95
N GLU A 33 0.71 8.41 0.85
CA GLU A 33 -0.64 8.98 0.81
C GLU A 33 -1.63 8.22 1.69
N LEU A 34 -1.55 6.88 1.69
CA LEU A 34 -2.34 6.04 2.59
C LEU A 34 -2.02 6.33 4.06
N ALA A 35 -0.73 6.48 4.41
CA ALA A 35 -0.33 6.88 5.76
C ALA A 35 -0.84 8.28 6.13
N ALA A 36 -0.80 9.23 5.19
CA ALA A 36 -1.31 10.58 5.40
C ALA A 36 -2.84 10.63 5.63
N LEU A 37 -3.60 9.67 5.09
CA LEU A 37 -5.02 9.48 5.40
C LEU A 37 -5.25 8.92 6.81
N GLY A 38 -4.24 8.31 7.41
CA GLY A 38 -4.32 7.73 8.75
C GLY A 38 -5.41 6.67 8.85
N HIS A 39 -6.31 6.82 9.83
CA HIS A 39 -7.37 5.84 10.08
C HIS A 39 -8.27 5.59 8.87
N ASP A 40 -8.50 6.59 8.02
CA ASP A 40 -9.38 6.44 6.86
C ASP A 40 -8.81 5.49 5.79
N SER A 41 -7.51 5.18 5.84
CA SER A 41 -6.87 4.19 4.96
C SER A 41 -7.50 2.79 5.06
N VAL A 42 -8.16 2.45 6.17
CA VAL A 42 -8.86 1.16 6.36
C VAL A 42 -10.02 0.95 5.39
N ARG A 43 -10.47 2.00 4.71
CA ARG A 43 -11.56 1.98 3.71
C ARG A 43 -11.06 2.09 2.27
N VAL A 44 -9.77 2.32 2.05
CA VAL A 44 -9.22 2.63 0.72
C VAL A 44 -8.99 1.36 -0.09
N GLY A 45 -9.38 1.36 -1.36
CA GLY A 45 -9.16 0.22 -2.23
C GLY A 45 -10.14 -0.94 -2.00
N ARG A 46 -9.90 -2.04 -2.70
CA ARG A 46 -10.76 -3.24 -2.73
C ARG A 46 -10.36 -4.22 -1.61
N PRO A 47 -11.26 -5.07 -1.11
CA PRO A 47 -12.70 -5.14 -1.45
C PRO A 47 -13.48 -3.92 -0.93
N PHE A 48 -14.45 -3.48 -1.73
CA PHE A 48 -15.31 -2.34 -1.37
C PHE A 48 -16.35 -2.74 -0.31
N GLY A 49 -16.80 -1.77 0.49
CA GLY A 49 -17.84 -1.99 1.50
C GLY A 49 -17.39 -2.82 2.71
N ARG A 50 -16.09 -3.06 2.85
CA ARG A 50 -15.48 -3.70 4.03
C ARG A 50 -14.34 -2.82 4.53
N GLU A 51 -14.14 -2.81 5.84
CA GLU A 51 -13.04 -2.11 6.49
C GLU A 51 -11.96 -3.10 6.94
N ALA A 52 -10.72 -2.60 7.04
CA ALA A 52 -9.56 -3.37 7.48
C ALA A 52 -9.27 -4.59 6.58
N GLY A 53 -8.44 -5.52 7.08
CA GLY A 53 -7.97 -6.68 6.34
C GLY A 53 -6.97 -6.33 5.24
N LEU A 54 -6.60 -7.33 4.44
CA LEU A 54 -5.77 -7.13 3.25
C LEU A 54 -6.58 -6.39 2.18
N ARG A 55 -6.02 -5.30 1.68
CA ARG A 55 -6.65 -4.40 0.72
C ARG A 55 -5.82 -4.28 -0.54
N GLU A 56 -6.45 -3.96 -1.66
CA GLU A 56 -5.79 -3.76 -2.95
C GLU A 56 -6.07 -2.37 -3.51
N PHE A 57 -5.03 -1.72 -4.03
CA PHE A 57 -5.16 -0.43 -4.70
C PHE A 57 -4.41 -0.43 -6.03
N ASP A 58 -5.05 0.09 -7.07
CA ASP A 58 -4.52 0.04 -8.44
C ASP A 58 -3.27 0.91 -8.60
N LEU A 59 -2.31 0.38 -9.35
CA LEU A 59 -1.10 1.07 -9.77
C LEU A 59 -1.25 1.57 -11.21
N LEU A 60 -0.82 2.80 -11.46
CA LEU A 60 -0.59 3.35 -12.80
C LEU A 60 -1.76 3.10 -13.78
N GLY A 61 -3.00 3.32 -13.32
CA GLY A 61 -4.20 3.14 -14.14
C GLY A 61 -4.58 1.69 -14.42
N GLY A 62 -4.28 0.76 -13.49
CA GLY A 62 -4.66 -0.65 -13.58
C GLY A 62 -3.60 -1.55 -14.22
N ARG A 63 -2.35 -1.09 -14.32
CA ARG A 63 -1.20 -1.89 -14.79
C ARG A 63 -0.62 -2.80 -13.70
N GLY A 64 -1.30 -2.90 -12.59
CA GLY A 64 -0.87 -3.61 -11.40
C GLY A 64 -1.66 -3.13 -10.21
N PHE A 65 -1.30 -3.64 -9.03
CA PHE A 65 -1.85 -3.18 -7.77
C PHE A 65 -0.89 -3.45 -6.63
N ILE A 66 -1.03 -2.66 -5.56
CA ILE A 66 -0.43 -2.97 -4.25
C ILE A 66 -1.44 -3.74 -3.42
N SER A 67 -0.98 -4.74 -2.67
CA SER A 67 -1.72 -5.31 -1.56
C SER A 67 -1.18 -4.74 -0.26
N PHE A 68 -2.03 -4.21 0.61
CA PHE A 68 -1.61 -3.56 1.85
C PHE A 68 -2.53 -3.85 3.04
N LEU A 69 -1.99 -3.70 4.25
CA LEU A 69 -2.73 -3.73 5.51
C LEU A 69 -2.70 -2.33 6.13
N ALA A 70 -3.87 -1.72 6.34
CA ALA A 70 -3.99 -0.57 7.22
C ALA A 70 -4.26 -1.06 8.64
N VAL A 71 -3.34 -0.84 9.58
CA VAL A 71 -3.40 -1.39 10.93
C VAL A 71 -3.52 -0.26 11.95
N PRO A 72 -4.76 0.11 12.38
CA PRO A 72 -4.97 1.22 13.31
C PRO A 72 -4.20 1.11 14.62
N ARG A 73 -4.04 -0.12 15.15
CA ARG A 73 -3.31 -0.36 16.40
C ARG A 73 -1.83 0.02 16.30
N HIS A 74 -1.25 -0.06 15.11
CA HIS A 74 0.16 0.30 14.88
C HIS A 74 0.28 1.73 14.35
N ALA A 75 -0.83 2.40 14.04
CA ALA A 75 -0.85 3.63 13.26
C ALA A 75 0.02 3.50 12.00
N SER A 76 -0.15 2.40 11.25
CA SER A 76 0.74 2.11 10.12
C SER A 76 0.07 1.39 8.97
N VAL A 77 0.57 1.64 7.77
CA VAL A 77 0.23 0.95 6.53
C VAL A 77 1.36 0.02 6.14
N TYR A 78 1.08 -1.26 5.94
CA TYR A 78 2.06 -2.24 5.50
C TYR A 78 1.80 -2.62 4.05
N VAL A 79 2.72 -2.31 3.15
CA VAL A 79 2.69 -2.82 1.77
C VAL A 79 3.21 -4.26 1.78
N CYS A 80 2.33 -5.21 1.48
CA CYS A 80 2.60 -6.65 1.60
C CYS A 80 2.99 -7.30 0.28
N ASN A 81 2.50 -6.78 -0.84
CA ASN A 81 2.77 -7.32 -2.16
C ASN A 81 2.59 -6.25 -3.23
N VAL A 82 3.29 -6.41 -4.35
CA VAL A 82 3.09 -5.60 -5.55
C VAL A 82 2.94 -6.54 -6.74
N ILE A 83 1.81 -6.44 -7.43
CA ILE A 83 1.62 -7.11 -8.72
C ILE A 83 1.81 -6.07 -9.82
N TRP A 84 2.68 -6.38 -10.78
CA TRP A 84 3.00 -5.53 -11.93
C TRP A 84 2.82 -6.30 -13.23
N TYR A 85 2.09 -5.74 -14.19
CA TYR A 85 1.74 -6.41 -15.44
C TYR A 85 2.65 -6.07 -16.64
N GLY A 86 3.50 -5.04 -16.53
CA GLY A 86 4.38 -4.59 -17.62
C GLY A 86 3.87 -3.37 -18.37
#